data_AF-F9UB87-F1
#
_entry.id   AF-F9UB87-F1
#
_cell.length_a   1.000
_cell.length_b   1.000
_cell.length_c   1.000
_cell.angle_alpha   90.00
_cell.angle_beta   90.00
_cell.angle_gamma   90.00
#
_symmetry.space_group_name_H-M   'P 1'
#
loop_
_entity.id
_entity.type
_entity.pdbx_description
1 polymer ?
#
loop_
_entity_poly.entity_id
_entity_poly.type
_entity_poly.pdbx_seq_one_letter_code
_entity_poly.pdbx_strand_id
1 'polypeptide(L)' 'MPYYLDAGTGSSNLTWQAALGAGYRFDWGDVTLALRSLSYEFDENDGDIRFTGPVLGATFRW' A
#
# COMPACT_ATOMS: atom_id res chain seq x y z
N MET A 1 -3.14 -6.22 -14.88
CA MET A 1 -2.80 -5.52 -13.63
C MET A 1 -4.06 -5.48 -12.76
N PRO A 2 -4.18 -6.26 -11.68
CA PRO A 2 -5.34 -6.17 -10.80
C PRO A 2 -5.11 -5.00 -9.83
N TYR A 3 -5.93 -3.96 -9.96
CA TYR A 3 -6.00 -2.89 -8.98
C TYR A 3 -6.97 -3.33 -7.89
N TYR A 4 -6.48 -3.52 -6.66
CA TYR A 4 -7.31 -3.87 -5.50
C TYR A 4 -7.46 -2.62 -4.63
N LEU A 5 -8.66 -2.03 -4.65
CA LEU A 5 -9.08 -0.95 -3.76
C LEU A 5 -10.05 -1.57 -2.77
N ASP A 6 -9.65 -1.63 -1.50
CA ASP A 6 -10.51 -2.05 -0.40
C ASP A 6 -10.80 -0.83 0.47
N ALA A 7 -12.08 -0.43 0.49
CA ALA A 7 -12.59 0.69 1.26
C ALA A 7 -13.58 0.14 2.29
N GLY A 8 -13.13 0.04 3.55
CA GLY A 8 -13.93 -0.47 4.65
C GLY A 8 -14.50 0.67 5.48
N THR A 9 -15.81 0.89 5.42
CA THR A 9 -16.50 1.90 6.24
C THR A 9 -17.03 1.23 7.51
N GLY A 10 -16.15 1.01 8.48
CA GLY A 10 -16.52 0.47 9.80
C GLY A 10 -17.15 1.55 10.68
N SER A 11 -18.46 1.76 10.52
CA SER A 11 -19.43 2.51 11.35
C SER A 11 -19.15 3.94 11.87
N SER A 12 -17.90 4.41 12.01
CA SER A 12 -17.55 5.78 12.46
C SER A 12 -16.15 6.25 12.03
N ASN A 13 -15.47 5.50 11.15
CA ASN A 13 -14.11 5.82 10.71
C ASN A 13 -13.91 5.42 9.25
N LEU A 14 -13.64 6.39 8.37
CA LEU A 14 -13.24 6.11 7.00
C LEU A 14 -11.80 5.62 6.98
N THR A 15 -11.60 4.34 6.65
CA THR A 15 -10.25 3.78 6.41
C THR A 15 -10.14 3.39 4.95
N TRP A 16 -9.15 3.95 4.26
CA TRP A 16 -8.81 3.49 2.92
C TRP A 16 -7.35 3.07 2.84
N GLN A 17 -7.12 1.98 2.11
CA GLN A 17 -5.79 1.49 1.79
C GLN A 17 -5.65 1.36 0.27
N ALA A 18 -4.59 1.93 -0.27
CA ALA A 18 -4.21 1.75 -1.67
C ALA A 18 -2.75 1.32 -1.75
N ALA A 19 -2.48 0.33 -2.58
CA ALA A 19 -1.14 -0.12 -2.89
C ALA A 19 -0.97 -0.23 -4.40
N LEU A 20 0.13 0.31 -4.91
CA LEU A 20 0.49 0.28 -6.33
C LEU A 20 1.93 -0.19 -6.44
N GLY A 21 2.17 -1.24 -7.23
CA GLY A 21 3.51 -1.78 -7.39
C GLY A 21 3.77 -2.30 -8.80
N ALA A 22 5.04 -2.26 -9.18
CA ALA A 22 5.57 -2.84 -10.40
C ALA A 22 6.84 -3.61 -10.05
N GLY A 23 7.05 -4.73 -10.73
CA GLY A 23 8.24 -5.54 -10.56
C GLY A 23 8.73 -6.10 -11.89
N TYR A 24 10.02 -6.38 -11.94
CA TYR A 24 10.67 -7.02 -13.07
C TYR A 24 11.45 -8.25 -12.59
N ARG A 25 11.29 -9.35 -13.33
CA ARG A 25 11.99 -10.61 -13.08
C ARG A 25 13.17 -10.72 -14.04
N PHE A 26 14.36 -10.82 -13.47
CA PHE A 26 15.60 -11.15 -14.15
C PHE A 26 15.92 -12.64 -13.93
N ASP A 27 16.82 -13.19 -14.75
CA ASP A 27 17.29 -14.58 -14.59
C ASP A 27 17.96 -14.84 -13.23
N TRP A 28 18.61 -13.81 -12.67
CA TRP A 28 19.34 -13.87 -11.40
C TRP A 28 18.49 -13.46 -10.18
N GLY A 29 17.27 -12.96 -10.37
CA GLY A 29 16.48 -12.43 -9.27
C GLY A 29 15.29 -11.57 -9.69
N ASP A 30 14.53 -11.12 -8.71
CA ASP A 30 13.33 -10.29 -8.88
C ASP A 30 13.54 -8.94 -8.21
N VAL A 31 13.18 -7.85 -8.89
CA VAL A 31 13.17 -6.50 -8.32
C VAL A 31 11.74 -5.99 -8.31
N THR A 32 11.30 -5.43 -7.19
CA THR A 32 9.94 -4.89 -7.01
C THR A 32 10.02 -3.50 -6.39
N LEU A 33 9.27 -2.57 -6.98
CA LEU A 33 9.03 -1.24 -6.44
C LEU A 33 7.53 -1.09 -6.21
N ALA A 34 7.14 -0.66 -5.03
CA ALA A 34 5.75 -0.37 -4.70
C ALA A 34 5.61 0.90 -3.87
N LEU A 35 4.44 1.49 -3.92
CA LEU A 35 3.99 2.58 -3.07
C LEU A 35 2.76 2.08 -2.32
N ARG A 36 2.73 2.28 -1.02
CA ARG A 36 1.56 1.99 -0.18
C ARG A 36 1.11 3.25 0.51
N SER A 37 -0.20 3.49 0.48
CA SER A 37 -0.86 4.56 1.23
C SER A 37 -1.99 3.98 2.07
N LEU A 38 -2.00 4.37 3.33
CA LEU A 38 -2.98 3.99 4.33
C LEU A 38 -3.45 5.27 5.01
N SER A 39 -4.75 5.52 5.00
CA SER A 39 -5.35 6.70 5.65
C SER A 39 -6.41 6.24 6.63
N TYR A 40 -6.34 6.80 7.84
CA TYR A 40 -7.33 6.65 8.88
C TYR A 40 -7.91 8.02 9.22
N GLU A 41 -9.22 8.14 9.13
CA GLU A 41 -9.98 9.31 9.55
C GLU A 41 -10.73 8.96 10.85
N PHE A 42 -10.55 9.79 11.88
CA PHE A 42 -11.22 9.65 13.17
C PHE A 42 -12.25 10.75 13.37
N ASP A 43 -13.55 10.43 13.21
CA ASP A 43 -14.68 11.37 13.41
C ASP A 43 -14.77 11.91 14.85
N GLU A 44 -14.27 11.16 15.85
CA GLU A 44 -14.46 11.52 17.26
C GLU A 44 -13.47 12.58 17.77
N ASN A 45 -12.39 12.89 17.03
CA ASN A 45 -11.36 13.81 17.50
C ASN A 45 -10.67 14.62 16.38
N ASP A 46 -11.31 14.73 15.20
CA ASP A 46 -10.79 15.41 13.98
C ASP A 46 -9.33 15.02 13.64
N GLY A 47 -8.95 13.78 13.93
CA GLY A 47 -7.60 13.29 13.70
C GLY A 47 -7.49 12.63 12.33
N ASP A 48 -6.65 13.17 11.46
CA ASP A 48 -6.23 12.49 10.24
C ASP A 48 -4.84 11.86 10.44
N ILE A 49 -4.75 10.55 10.22
CA ILE A 49 -3.46 9.84 10.22
C ILE A 49 -3.27 9.21 8.85
N ARG A 50 -2.29 9.74 8.10
CA ARG A 50 -1.93 9.22 6.79
C ARG A 50 -0.49 8.72 6.78
N PHE A 51 -0.33 7.45 6.40
CA PHE A 51 0.95 6.83 6.16
C PHE A 51 1.09 6.53 4.67
N THR A 52 2.00 7.23 3.99
CA THR A 52 2.39 6.91 2.61
C THR A 52 3.88 6.58 2.59
N GLY A 53 4.24 5.42 2.05
CA GLY A 53 5.62 4.95 2.04
C GLY A 53 5.99 4.18 0.76
N PRO A 54 7.20 4.40 0.22
CA PRO A 54 7.76 3.55 -0.81
C PRO A 54 8.28 2.24 -0.23
N VAL A 55 8.17 1.19 -1.03
CA VAL A 55 8.65 -0.16 -0.76
C VAL A 55 9.56 -0.55 -1.92
N LEU A 56 10.79 -0.93 -1.60
CA LEU A 56 11.77 -1.45 -2.55
C LEU A 56 12.17 -2.86 -2.08
N GLY A 57 12.09 -3.82 -2.98
CA GLY A 57 12.45 -5.21 -2.73
C GLY A 57 13.36 -5.74 -3.82
N ALA A 58 14.36 -6.51 -3.43
CA ALA A 58 15.21 -7.28 -4.33
C ALA A 58 15.37 -8.69 -3.77
N THR A 59 15.08 -9.69 -4.58
CA THR A 59 15.22 -11.11 -4.25
C THR A 59 16.24 -11.71 -5.19
N PHE A 60 17.28 -12.32 -4.65
CA PHE A 60 18.30 -13.00 -5.44
C PHE A 60 18.00 -14.49 -5.49
N ARG A 61 18.16 -15.10 -6.67
CA ARG A 61 17.98 -16.53 -6.89
C ARG A 61 19.29 -17.10 -7.43
N TRP A 62 19.90 -18.01 -6.68
CA TRP A 62 21.09 -18.77 -7.03
C TRP A 62 20.81 -20.27 -6.92
#